data_AF-A0A5K1FDK4-F1
#
_entry.id   AF-A0A5K1FDK4-F1
#
_cell.length_a   1.000
_cell.length_b   1.000
_cell.length_c   1.000
_cell.angle_alpha   90.00
_cell.angle_beta   90.00
_cell.angle_gamma   90.00
#
_symmetry.space_group_name_H-M   'P 1'
#
loop_
_entity.id
_entity.type
_entity.pdbx_description
1 polymer ?
#
loop_
_entity_poly.entity_id
_entity_poly.type
_entity_poly.pdbx_seq_one_letter_code
_entity_poly.pdbx_strand_id
1 'polypeptide(L)' 'LIEEDGPAHDKKFISSVEVTKSNEKLIIKGDLKGRVKDSENSAAQKMLNHLSRSGRLTIQS' A
#
# COMPACT_ATOMS: atom_id res chain seq x y z
N LEU A 1 -1.95 -7.66 -2.15
CA LEU A 1 -1.02 -8.82 -2.22
C LEU A 1 0.09 -8.60 -1.19
N ILE A 2 0.59 -9.64 -0.54
CA ILE A 2 1.77 -9.55 0.33
C ILE A 2 2.87 -10.40 -0.29
N GLU A 3 4.04 -9.81 -0.49
CA GLU A 3 5.25 -10.50 -0.90
C GLU A 3 6.21 -10.52 0.31
N GLU A 4 6.85 -11.65 0.54
CA GLU A 4 7.80 -11.85 1.65
C GLU A 4 9.22 -11.92 1.10
N ASP A 5 10.17 -11.34 1.84
CA ASP A 5 11.59 -11.33 1.49
C ASP A 5 12.45 -11.64 2.73
N GLY A 6 13.61 -12.24 2.50
CA GLY A 6 14.59 -12.54 3.55
C GLY A 6 14.34 -13.83 4.36
N PRO A 7 15.32 -14.21 5.21
CA PRO A 7 15.29 -15.42 6.02
C PRO A 7 14.28 -15.29 7.18
N ALA A 8 13.88 -16.42 7.79
CA ALA A 8 12.87 -16.44 8.86
C ALA A 8 13.17 -15.50 10.05
N HIS A 9 14.44 -15.23 10.34
CA HIS A 9 14.87 -14.35 11.44
C HIS A 9 15.06 -12.87 11.03
N ASP A 10 14.99 -12.54 9.74
CA ASP A 10 14.98 -11.16 9.20
C ASP A 10 13.93 -11.05 8.10
N LYS A 11 12.74 -11.63 8.36
CA LYS A 11 11.67 -11.65 7.38
C LYS A 11 11.10 -10.25 7.20
N LYS A 12 10.98 -9.85 5.94
CA LYS A 12 10.42 -8.57 5.52
C LYS A 12 9.22 -8.81 4.62
N PHE A 13 8.35 -7.81 4.57
CA PHE A 13 7.06 -7.87 3.92
C PHE A 13 6.90 -6.61 3.08
N ILE A 14 6.35 -6.77 1.88
CA ILE A 14 5.84 -5.69 1.05
C ILE A 14 4.40 -5.99 0.69
N SER A 15 3.52 -5.03 0.95
CA SER A 15 2.08 -5.16 0.77
C SER A 15 1.66 -4.25 -0.37
N SER A 16 0.61 -4.64 -1.10
CA SER A 16 -0.01 -3.80 -2.12
C SER A 16 -1.48 -3.56 -1.81
N VAL A 17 -1.90 -2.31 -2.02
CA VAL A 17 -3.30 -1.90 -2.00
C VAL A 17 -3.79 -1.78 -3.44
N GLU A 18 -4.96 -2.34 -3.69
CA GLU A 18 -5.63 -2.32 -4.98
C GLU A 18 -6.98 -1.63 -4.82
N VAL A 19 -7.25 -0.63 -5.66
CA VAL A 19 -8.53 0.07 -5.74
C VAL A 19 -8.99 0.06 -7.18
N THR A 20 -10.25 -0.32 -7.40
CA THR A 20 -10.87 -0.32 -8.73
C THR A 20 -11.99 0.71 -8.76
N LYS A 21 -11.94 1.63 -9.71
CA LYS A 21 -13.01 2.62 -9.94
C LYS A 21 -13.34 2.67 -11.43
N SER A 22 -14.60 2.42 -11.79
CA SER A 22 -15.11 2.57 -13.17
C SER A 22 -14.21 1.96 -14.24
N ASN A 23 -13.73 0.73 -14.00
CA ASN A 23 -12.79 -0.05 -14.83
C ASN A 23 -11.31 0.38 -14.81
N GLU A 24 -10.95 1.44 -14.09
CA GLU A 24 -9.54 1.75 -13.83
C GLU A 24 -9.07 1.03 -12.57
N LYS A 25 -8.01 0.23 -12.73
CA LYS A 25 -7.36 -0.50 -11.64
C LYS A 25 -6.11 0.26 -11.20
N LEU A 26 -6.09 0.70 -9.94
CA LEU A 26 -4.92 1.31 -9.33
C LEU A 26 -4.32 0.36 -8.31
N ILE A 27 -3.04 -0.01 -8.50
CA ILE A 27 -2.29 -0.85 -7.58
C ILE A 27 -1.09 -0.05 -7.09
N ILE A 28 -0.93 0.06 -5.77
CA ILE A 28 0.22 0.73 -5.15
C ILE A 28 0.87 -0.21 -4.14
N LYS A 29 2.18 -0.40 -4.29
CA LYS A 29 3.01 -1.14 -3.33
C LYS A 29 3.48 -0.22 -2.21
N GLY A 30 3.43 -0.75 -0.99
CA GLY A 30 4.03 -0.17 0.21
C GLY A 30 5.54 -0.28 0.20
N ASP A 31 6.16 0.11 1.31
CA ASP A 31 7.58 -0.09 1.55
C ASP A 31 7.84 -1.48 2.13
N LEU A 32 9.06 -1.97 1.95
CA LEU A 32 9.54 -3.17 2.62
C LEU A 32 9.64 -2.91 4.14
N LYS A 33 8.95 -3.73 4.97
CA LYS A 33 8.91 -3.58 6.43
C LYS A 33 9.08 -4.93 7.12
N GLY A 34 9.61 -4.94 8.34
CA GLY A 34 9.76 -6.17 9.14
C GLY A 34 8.44 -6.72 9.72
N ARG A 35 7.33 -5.98 9.59
CA ARG A 35 5.99 -6.42 10.02
C ARG A 35 4.99 -6.20 8.89
N VAL A 36 4.10 -7.16 8.70
CA VAL A 36 2.99 -7.09 7.73
C VAL A 36 2.17 -5.81 7.92
N LYS A 37 1.77 -5.51 9.16
CA LYS A 37 0.96 -4.32 9.48
C LYS A 37 1.63 -3.01 9.08
N ASP A 38 2.94 -2.90 9.29
CA ASP A 38 3.67 -1.68 8.92
C ASP A 38 3.79 -1.53 7.40
N SER A 39 3.93 -2.66 6.69
CA SER A 39 3.93 -2.72 5.24
C SER A 39 2.55 -2.36 4.65
N GLU A 40 1.47 -2.88 5.24
CA GLU A 40 0.08 -2.53 4.88
C GLU A 40 -0.20 -1.04 5.11
N ASN A 41 0.18 -0.50 6.27
CA ASN A 41 0.03 0.91 6.59
C ASN A 41 0.79 1.80 5.59
N SER A 42 2.02 1.40 5.21
CA SER A 42 2.78 2.11 4.18
C SER A 42 2.05 2.09 2.82
N ALA A 43 1.54 0.92 2.40
CA ALA A 43 0.80 0.80 1.14
C ALA A 43 -0.49 1.65 1.15
N ALA A 44 -1.24 1.63 2.25
CA ALA A 44 -2.46 2.42 2.43
C ALA A 44 -2.16 3.93 2.41
N GLN A 45 -1.14 4.38 3.15
CA GLN A 45 -0.75 5.79 3.18
C GLN A 45 -0.34 6.28 1.78
N LYS A 46 0.44 5.48 1.03
CA LYS A 46 0.82 5.82 -0.35
C LYS A 46 -0.41 5.89 -1.27
N MET A 47 -1.37 4.98 -1.12
CA MET A 47 -2.63 5.01 -1.87
C MET A 47 -3.42 6.29 -1.59
N LEU A 48 -3.61 6.63 -0.31
CA LEU A 48 -4.31 7.85 0.08
C LEU A 48 -3.63 9.10 -0.47
N ASN A 49 -2.30 9.17 -0.37
CA ASN A 49 -1.52 10.28 -0.91
C ASN A 49 -1.67 10.38 -2.43
N HIS A 50 -1.65 9.25 -3.15
CA HIS A 50 -1.84 9.23 -4.60
C HIS A 50 -3.25 9.70 -4.99
N LEU A 51 -4.29 9.19 -4.31
CA LEU A 51 -5.67 9.57 -4.60
C LEU A 51 -5.94 11.04 -4.25
N SER A 52 -5.39 11.54 -3.14
CA SER A 52 -5.50 12.94 -2.74
C SER A 52 -4.81 13.87 -3.73
N ARG A 53 -3.57 13.58 -4.12
CA ARG A 53 -2.81 14.41 -5.08
C ARG A 53 -3.38 14.36 -6.50
N SER A 54 -4.08 13.29 -6.87
CA SER A 54 -4.78 13.20 -8.15
C SER A 54 -6.18 13.81 -8.13
N GLY A 55 -6.62 14.41 -7.01
CA GLY A 55 -7.97 14.97 -6.86
C GLY A 55 -9.08 13.92 -6.87
N ARG A 56 -8.72 12.63 -6.77
CA ARG A 56 -9.67 11.50 -6.76
C ARG A 56 -10.23 11.20 -5.37
N LEU A 57 -9.61 11.76 -4.34
CA LEU A 57 -10.03 11.65 -2.94
C LEU A 57 -9.92 13.01 -2.26
N THR A 58 -11.05 13.47 -1.71
CA THR A 58 -11.11 14.65 -0.84
C THR A 58 -11.39 14.16 0.57
N ILE A 59 -10.48 14.44 1.50
CA ILE A 59 -10.68 14.14 2.92
C ILE A 59 -11.22 15.43 3.54
N GLN A 60 -12.46 15.41 4.00
CA GLN A 60 -13.04 16.49 4.80
C GLN A 60 -12.86 16.14 6.27
N SER A 61 -12.26 17.07 7.03
CA SER A 61 -12.02 16.97 8.47
C SER A 61 -13.14 17.62 9.26
#